data_AF-A0A7X8HEB9-F1
#
_entry.id   AF-A0A7X8HEB9-F1
#
_cell.length_a   1.000
_cell.length_b   1.000
_cell.length_c   1.000
_cell.angle_alpha   90.00
_cell.angle_beta   90.00
_cell.angle_gamma   90.00
#
_symmetry.space_group_name_H-M   'P 1'
#
loop_
_entity.id
_entity.type
_entity.pdbx_description
1 polymer ?
#
loop_
_entity_poly.entity_id
_entity_poly.type
_entity_poly.pdbx_seq_one_letter_code
_entity_poly.pdbx_strand_id
1 'polypeptide(L)'
;GRIASAQTSISERARVLTVDFLENYDGLPTEGGAEFLIKTFGRGSYKRLLERWYHGIAGGMTPSLELDEAYDGLVHTIRRDAPDLEAPFRRAALTLTELSYRNFDLYLEAASSGGAFTAGGGLDARLLDETLATERFASQFEEMVDRERSAKAVIRAVLDDHRLRSKVPFYRFVFERVNRMRERVLARHEAVRQARRALAQAD
;
A
#
# COMPACT_ATOMS: atom_id res chain seq x y z
N GLY A 1 -42.58 -0.65 10.17
CA GLY A 1 -41.79 -1.86 10.45
C GLY A 1 -40.37 -1.62 9.99
N ARG A 2 -39.39 -1.90 10.85
CA ARG A 2 -37.96 -1.63 10.61
C ARG A 2 -37.50 -2.32 9.33
N ILE A 3 -37.01 -1.54 8.36
CA ILE A 3 -36.30 -2.09 7.20
C ILE A 3 -34.98 -2.64 7.76
N ALA A 4 -34.80 -3.94 7.64
CA ALA A 4 -33.51 -4.57 7.91
C ALA A 4 -32.49 -3.97 6.94
N SER A 5 -31.62 -3.08 7.44
CA SER A 5 -30.39 -2.75 6.73
C SER A 5 -29.63 -4.07 6.57
N ALA A 6 -29.51 -4.58 5.34
CA ALA A 6 -28.62 -5.68 5.07
C ALA A 6 -27.23 -5.27 5.59
N GLN A 7 -26.77 -5.88 6.68
CA GLN A 7 -25.40 -5.71 7.12
C GLN A 7 -24.53 -6.32 6.03
N THR A 8 -24.01 -5.49 5.13
CA THR A 8 -23.03 -5.88 4.12
C THR A 8 -21.93 -6.68 4.80
N SER A 9 -21.70 -7.92 4.37
CA SER A 9 -20.74 -8.81 5.02
C SER A 9 -19.33 -8.22 4.97
N ILE A 10 -18.45 -8.60 5.90
CA ILE A 10 -17.04 -8.13 5.89
C ILE A 10 -16.33 -8.47 4.58
N SER A 11 -16.64 -9.62 3.98
CA SER A 11 -16.12 -10.04 2.68
C SER A 11 -16.58 -9.10 1.56
N GLU A 12 -17.86 -8.73 1.53
CA GLU A 12 -18.39 -7.81 0.54
C GLU A 12 -17.81 -6.39 0.68
N ARG A 13 -17.62 -5.92 1.93
CA ARG A 13 -16.93 -4.66 2.22
C ARG A 13 -15.47 -4.66 1.75
N ALA A 14 -14.75 -5.76 2.00
CA ALA A 14 -13.39 -5.94 1.52
C ALA A 14 -13.32 -5.95 -0.02
N ARG A 15 -14.30 -6.58 -0.69
CA ARG A 15 -14.41 -6.57 -2.16
C ARG A 15 -14.56 -5.15 -2.71
N VAL A 16 -15.41 -4.32 -2.11
CA VAL A 16 -15.60 -2.91 -2.51
C VAL A 16 -14.29 -2.14 -2.40
N LEU A 17 -13.56 -2.28 -1.29
CA LEU A 17 -12.27 -1.63 -1.11
C LEU A 17 -11.20 -2.12 -2.10
N THR A 18 -11.18 -3.40 -2.45
CA THR A 18 -10.26 -3.91 -3.48
C THR A 18 -10.47 -3.21 -4.83
N VAL A 19 -11.72 -2.94 -5.21
CA VAL A 19 -12.03 -2.20 -6.43
C VAL A 19 -11.55 -0.75 -6.31
N ASP A 20 -11.91 -0.07 -5.22
CA ASP A 20 -11.50 1.32 -4.96
C ASP A 20 -9.97 1.48 -4.96
N PHE A 21 -9.23 0.58 -4.32
CA PHE A 21 -7.77 0.60 -4.32
C PHE A 21 -7.18 0.45 -5.72
N LEU A 22 -7.73 -0.43 -6.56
CA LEU A 22 -7.26 -0.61 -7.94
C LEU A 22 -7.59 0.61 -8.81
N GLU A 23 -8.78 1.18 -8.68
CA GLU A 23 -9.17 2.39 -9.41
C GLU A 23 -8.30 3.59 -9.01
N ASN A 24 -8.05 3.77 -7.70
CA ASN A 24 -7.15 4.79 -7.20
C ASN A 24 -5.70 4.59 -7.68
N TYR A 25 -5.22 3.34 -7.70
CA TYR A 25 -3.92 3.02 -8.28
C TYR A 25 -3.88 3.41 -9.77
N ASP A 26 -4.89 3.02 -10.55
CA ASP A 26 -5.01 3.31 -11.97
C ASP A 26 -5.13 4.82 -12.25
N GLY A 27 -5.68 5.60 -11.32
CA GLY A 27 -5.76 7.05 -11.37
C GLY A 27 -4.47 7.82 -10.99
N LEU A 28 -3.44 7.16 -10.44
CA LEU A 28 -2.22 7.86 -10.02
C LEU A 28 -1.52 8.57 -11.20
N PRO A 29 -1.20 9.88 -11.08
CA PRO A 29 -0.51 10.60 -12.14
C PRO A 29 0.92 10.08 -12.31
N THR A 30 1.40 10.08 -13.56
CA THR A 30 2.75 9.62 -13.90
C THR A 30 3.59 10.71 -14.55
N GLU A 31 4.84 10.87 -14.12
CA GLU A 31 5.81 11.78 -14.75
C GLU A 31 6.54 11.09 -15.91
N GLY A 32 5.89 11.02 -17.07
CA GLY A 32 6.47 10.53 -18.32
C GLY A 32 6.41 9.01 -18.52
N GLY A 33 6.91 8.56 -19.68
CA GLY A 33 6.70 7.19 -20.18
C GLY A 33 7.32 6.08 -19.33
N ALA A 34 8.49 6.31 -18.73
CA ALA A 34 9.14 5.29 -17.89
C ALA A 34 8.35 5.00 -16.61
N GLU A 35 7.80 6.04 -15.99
CA GLU A 35 6.97 5.88 -14.79
C GLU A 35 5.63 5.24 -15.11
N PHE A 36 5.03 5.60 -16.25
CA PHE A 36 3.84 4.93 -16.77
C PHE A 36 4.03 3.42 -16.96
N LEU A 37 5.17 3.00 -17.52
CA LEU A 37 5.49 1.58 -17.68
C LEU A 37 5.68 0.90 -16.31
N ILE A 38 6.43 1.52 -15.40
CA ILE A 38 6.64 0.98 -14.04
C ILE A 38 5.32 0.80 -13.31
N LYS A 39 4.43 1.79 -13.36
CA LYS A 39 3.09 1.72 -12.79
C LYS A 39 2.29 0.56 -13.40
N THR A 40 2.30 0.46 -14.74
CA THR A 40 1.58 -0.60 -15.45
C THR A 40 2.07 -2.00 -15.05
N PHE A 41 3.39 -2.20 -14.95
CA PHE A 41 3.94 -3.47 -14.49
C PHE A 41 3.66 -3.72 -13.00
N GLY A 42 3.81 -2.69 -12.16
CA GLY A 42 3.54 -2.75 -10.73
C GLY A 42 2.07 -3.04 -10.38
N ARG A 43 1.14 -2.68 -11.28
CA ARG A 43 -0.30 -2.95 -11.15
C ARG A 43 -0.58 -4.43 -10.92
N GLY A 44 0.13 -5.32 -11.62
CA GLY A 44 -0.05 -6.77 -11.49
C GLY A 44 0.31 -7.27 -10.09
N SER A 45 1.47 -6.88 -9.58
CA SER A 45 1.91 -7.21 -8.22
C SER A 45 0.98 -6.61 -7.16
N TYR A 46 0.52 -5.37 -7.36
CA TYR A 46 -0.44 -4.74 -6.46
C TYR A 46 -1.80 -5.45 -6.43
N LYS A 47 -2.32 -5.85 -7.60
CA LYS A 47 -3.56 -6.64 -7.70
C LYS A 47 -3.45 -7.97 -6.97
N ARG A 48 -2.36 -8.73 -7.17
CA ARG A 48 -2.13 -10.00 -6.47
C ARG A 48 -2.06 -9.81 -4.95
N LEU A 49 -1.46 -8.72 -4.49
CA LEU A 49 -1.40 -8.38 -3.09
C LEU A 49 -2.80 -8.13 -2.51
N LEU A 50 -3.62 -7.33 -3.19
CA LEU A 50 -5.02 -7.09 -2.81
C LEU A 50 -5.86 -8.37 -2.83
N GLU A 51 -5.70 -9.21 -3.85
CA GLU A 51 -6.39 -10.50 -3.95
C GLU A 51 -6.04 -11.43 -2.79
N ARG A 52 -4.76 -11.53 -2.42
CA ARG A 52 -4.32 -12.32 -1.25
C ARG A 52 -4.94 -11.80 0.04
N TRP A 53 -4.97 -10.49 0.23
CA TRP A 53 -5.65 -9.87 1.38
C TRP A 53 -7.15 -10.20 1.41
N TYR A 54 -7.85 -9.96 0.29
CA TYR A 54 -9.28 -10.23 0.16
C TYR A 54 -9.60 -11.71 0.41
N HIS A 55 -8.85 -12.64 -0.17
CA HIS A 55 -9.05 -14.07 0.03
C HIS A 55 -8.79 -14.51 1.47
N GLY A 56 -7.82 -13.89 2.17
CA GLY A 56 -7.62 -14.07 3.60
C GLY A 56 -8.88 -13.71 4.39
N ILE A 57 -9.42 -12.50 4.18
CA ILE A 57 -10.66 -12.07 4.83
C ILE A 57 -11.84 -13.00 4.50
N ALA A 58 -12.05 -13.33 3.23
CA ALA A 58 -13.15 -14.17 2.79
C ALA A 58 -13.08 -15.61 3.34
N GLY A 59 -11.87 -16.13 3.53
CA GLY A 59 -11.62 -17.45 4.12
C GLY A 59 -11.50 -17.47 5.64
N GLY A 60 -11.54 -16.31 6.31
CA GLY A 60 -11.27 -16.22 7.75
C GLY A 60 -9.84 -16.60 8.14
N MET A 61 -8.88 -16.40 7.22
CA MET A 61 -7.48 -16.77 7.38
C MET A 61 -6.59 -15.52 7.33
N THR A 62 -5.46 -15.55 8.02
CA THR A 62 -4.42 -14.53 7.85
C THR A 62 -3.82 -14.65 6.44
N PRO A 63 -3.75 -13.57 5.65
CA PRO A 63 -3.09 -13.58 4.35
C PRO A 63 -1.63 -14.05 4.46
N SER A 64 -1.16 -14.87 3.51
CA SER A 64 0.23 -15.31 3.51
C SER A 64 1.19 -14.12 3.28
N LEU A 65 2.27 -14.10 4.06
CA LEU A 65 3.37 -13.14 3.90
C LEU A 65 4.40 -13.71 2.95
N GLU A 66 4.21 -13.42 1.67
CA GLU A 66 5.08 -13.88 0.60
C GLU A 66 5.52 -12.69 -0.26
N LEU A 67 6.75 -12.78 -0.76
CA LEU A 67 7.22 -11.84 -1.77
C LEU A 67 6.54 -12.14 -3.10
N ASP A 68 6.32 -11.10 -3.89
CA ASP A 68 5.86 -11.26 -5.27
C ASP A 68 6.97 -11.94 -6.11
N GLU A 69 6.60 -12.81 -7.04
CA GLU A 69 7.56 -13.51 -7.94
C GLU A 69 8.47 -12.54 -8.70
N ALA A 70 8.05 -11.28 -8.89
CA ALA A 70 8.89 -10.22 -9.45
C ALA A 70 10.22 -10.01 -8.67
N TYR A 71 10.29 -10.45 -7.40
CA TYR A 71 11.48 -10.39 -6.57
C TYR A 71 12.47 -11.54 -6.81
N ASP A 72 12.06 -12.64 -7.44
CA ASP A 72 12.87 -13.87 -7.48
C ASP A 72 14.22 -13.67 -8.17
N GLY A 73 14.25 -12.95 -9.29
CA GLY A 73 15.49 -12.63 -10.00
C GLY A 73 16.45 -11.77 -9.17
N LEU A 74 15.92 -10.80 -8.42
CA LEU A 74 16.71 -9.95 -7.53
C LEU A 74 17.25 -10.77 -6.35
N VAL A 75 16.40 -11.58 -5.72
CA VAL A 75 16.83 -12.42 -4.60
C VAL A 75 17.86 -13.45 -5.05
N HIS A 76 17.69 -14.06 -6.22
CA HIS A 76 18.69 -14.96 -6.79
C HIS A 76 20.05 -14.26 -6.98
N THR A 77 20.02 -13.03 -7.50
CA THR A 77 21.24 -12.21 -7.68
C THR A 77 21.90 -11.90 -6.33
N ILE A 78 21.12 -11.48 -5.33
CA ILE A 78 21.63 -11.21 -3.97
C ILE A 78 22.25 -12.47 -3.38
N ARG A 79 21.55 -13.61 -3.44
CA ARG A 79 22.05 -14.89 -2.91
C ARG A 79 23.39 -15.30 -3.52
N ARG A 80 23.55 -15.10 -4.83
CA ARG A 80 24.78 -15.46 -5.54
C ARG A 80 25.95 -14.53 -5.19
N ASP A 81 25.70 -13.23 -5.15
CA ASP A 81 26.75 -12.21 -5.18
C ASP A 81 27.00 -11.53 -3.83
N ALA A 82 26.03 -11.56 -2.92
CA ALA A 82 26.07 -10.99 -1.58
C ALA A 82 25.13 -11.76 -0.63
N PRO A 83 25.39 -13.06 -0.36
CA PRO A 83 24.46 -13.95 0.36
C PRO A 83 24.10 -13.45 1.76
N ASP A 84 25.02 -12.77 2.45
CA ASP A 84 24.82 -12.13 3.75
C ASP A 84 23.71 -11.06 3.74
N LEU A 85 23.39 -10.50 2.56
CA LEU A 85 22.36 -9.49 2.38
C LEU A 85 20.98 -10.05 2.04
N GLU A 86 20.86 -11.35 1.72
CA GLU A 86 19.57 -11.95 1.35
C GLU A 86 18.56 -11.85 2.49
N ALA A 87 18.95 -12.22 3.70
CA ALA A 87 18.05 -12.21 4.86
C ALA A 87 17.61 -10.79 5.25
N PRO A 88 18.50 -9.78 5.35
CA PRO A 88 18.09 -8.38 5.52
C PRO A 88 17.12 -7.91 4.44
N PHE A 89 17.40 -8.21 3.18
CA PHE A 89 16.54 -7.83 2.06
C PHE A 89 15.15 -8.45 2.16
N ARG A 90 15.07 -9.78 2.34
CA ARG A 90 13.81 -10.51 2.44
C ARG A 90 12.97 -10.01 3.61
N ARG A 91 13.58 -9.78 4.78
CA ARG A 91 12.85 -9.22 5.94
C ARG A 91 12.27 -7.85 5.62
N ALA A 92 13.07 -6.94 5.07
CA ALA A 92 12.59 -5.61 4.73
C ALA A 92 11.48 -5.63 3.67
N ALA A 93 11.60 -6.47 2.64
CA ALA A 93 10.57 -6.62 1.63
C ALA A 93 9.28 -7.23 2.18
N LEU A 94 9.37 -8.23 3.07
CA LEU A 94 8.20 -8.80 3.77
C LEU A 94 7.54 -7.78 4.71
N THR A 95 8.32 -6.90 5.36
CA THR A 95 7.76 -5.79 6.13
C THR A 95 6.95 -4.85 5.25
N LEU A 96 7.36 -4.58 4.01
CA LEU A 96 6.54 -3.77 3.08
C LEU A 96 5.21 -4.47 2.69
N THR A 97 5.24 -5.80 2.51
CA THR A 97 4.03 -6.60 2.29
C THR A 97 3.09 -6.52 3.50
N GLU A 98 3.62 -6.73 4.71
CA GLU A 98 2.86 -6.63 5.97
C GLU A 98 2.23 -5.25 6.15
N LEU A 99 2.99 -4.17 5.92
CA LEU A 99 2.49 -2.80 6.00
C LEU A 99 1.39 -2.52 4.98
N SER A 100 1.45 -3.13 3.81
CA SER A 100 0.40 -3.00 2.80
C SER A 100 -0.91 -3.64 3.29
N TYR A 101 -0.85 -4.85 3.87
CA TYR A 101 -2.02 -5.49 4.47
C TYR A 101 -2.58 -4.67 5.64
N ARG A 102 -1.72 -4.19 6.55
CA ARG A 102 -2.13 -3.29 7.64
C ARG A 102 -2.81 -2.03 7.11
N ASN A 103 -2.33 -1.47 5.99
CA ASN A 103 -2.97 -0.32 5.36
C ASN A 103 -4.36 -0.68 4.79
N PHE A 104 -4.54 -1.85 4.19
CA PHE A 104 -5.86 -2.29 3.72
C PHE A 104 -6.83 -2.51 4.89
N ASP A 105 -6.37 -3.13 5.97
CA ASP A 105 -7.16 -3.32 7.18
C ASP A 105 -7.55 -1.98 7.82
N LEU A 106 -6.63 -1.01 7.87
CA LEU A 106 -6.90 0.34 8.36
C LEU A 106 -8.02 1.02 7.57
N TYR A 107 -8.00 0.91 6.24
CA TYR A 107 -9.07 1.45 5.39
C TYR A 107 -10.40 0.73 5.59
N LEU A 108 -10.37 -0.60 5.75
CA LEU A 108 -11.58 -1.38 6.04
C LEU A 108 -12.20 -1.00 7.39
N GLU A 109 -11.37 -0.80 8.40
CA GLU A 109 -11.79 -0.36 9.72
C GLU A 109 -12.34 1.07 9.70
N ALA A 110 -11.64 2.00 9.04
CA ALA A 110 -12.10 3.38 8.89
C ALA A 110 -13.43 3.45 8.11
N ALA A 111 -13.54 2.76 6.97
CA ALA A 111 -14.78 2.72 6.19
C ALA A 111 -15.94 2.10 6.98
N SER A 112 -15.68 1.06 7.77
CA SER A 112 -16.70 0.38 8.57
C SER A 112 -17.17 1.23 9.76
N SER A 113 -16.24 1.84 10.49
CA SER A 113 -16.54 2.64 11.68
C SER A 113 -17.16 4.00 11.34
N GLY A 114 -16.74 4.61 10.23
CA GLY A 114 -17.29 5.86 9.72
C GLY A 114 -18.59 5.71 8.93
N GLY A 115 -19.05 4.49 8.65
CA GLY A 115 -20.25 4.24 7.85
C GLY A 115 -20.11 4.63 6.38
N ALA A 116 -18.90 4.54 5.82
CA ALA A 116 -18.62 4.93 4.43
C ALA A 116 -19.18 3.94 3.39
N PHE A 117 -19.59 2.74 3.79
CA PHE A 117 -20.23 1.79 2.88
C PHE A 117 -21.67 2.18 2.58
N THR A 118 -21.99 2.40 1.31
CA THR A 118 -23.31 2.88 0.89
C THR A 118 -24.30 1.74 0.74
N ALA A 119 -25.60 2.04 0.88
CA ALA A 119 -26.67 1.05 0.70
C ALA A 119 -26.71 0.43 -0.72
N GLY A 120 -26.12 1.10 -1.71
CA GLY A 120 -25.97 0.59 -3.08
C GLY A 120 -24.77 -0.33 -3.29
N GLY A 121 -24.04 -0.69 -2.23
CA GLY A 121 -22.85 -1.55 -2.32
C GLY A 121 -21.59 -0.82 -2.81
N GLY A 122 -21.52 0.50 -2.63
CA GLY A 122 -20.37 1.34 -2.98
C GLY A 122 -19.65 1.93 -1.75
N LEU A 123 -18.77 2.89 -2.01
CA LEU A 123 -17.96 3.58 -1.01
C LEU A 123 -18.13 5.10 -1.13
N ASP A 124 -18.45 5.77 -0.02
CA ASP A 124 -18.43 7.23 0.09
C ASP A 124 -17.01 7.67 0.46
N ALA A 125 -16.26 8.14 -0.56
CA ALA A 125 -14.89 8.59 -0.40
C ALA A 125 -14.75 9.77 0.57
N ARG A 126 -15.76 10.65 0.66
CA ARG A 126 -15.71 11.81 1.56
C ARG A 126 -15.77 11.36 3.01
N LEU A 127 -16.71 10.48 3.34
CA LEU A 127 -16.83 9.93 4.71
C LEU A 127 -15.60 9.10 5.11
N LEU A 128 -15.05 8.31 4.17
CA LEU A 128 -13.81 7.57 4.39
C LEU A 128 -12.66 8.53 4.72
N ASP A 129 -12.44 9.54 3.88
CA ASP A 129 -11.38 10.52 4.10
C ASP A 129 -11.53 11.29 5.42
N GLU A 130 -12.76 11.66 5.79
CA GLU A 130 -13.07 12.31 7.07
C GLU A 130 -12.71 11.41 8.25
N THR A 131 -13.04 10.12 8.15
CA THR A 131 -12.74 9.14 9.19
C THR A 131 -11.24 8.88 9.30
N LEU A 132 -10.54 8.73 8.17
CA LEU A 132 -9.09 8.58 8.11
C LEU A 132 -8.33 9.78 8.70
N ALA A 133 -8.93 10.99 8.65
CA ALA A 133 -8.35 12.20 9.19
C ALA A 133 -8.43 12.30 10.73
N THR A 134 -9.20 11.44 11.39
CA THR A 134 -9.26 11.40 12.87
C THR A 134 -7.92 10.98 13.47
N GLU A 135 -7.62 11.44 14.69
CA GLU A 135 -6.34 11.21 15.36
C GLU A 135 -5.96 9.73 15.47
N ARG A 136 -6.95 8.86 15.71
CA ARG A 136 -6.76 7.40 15.79
C ARG A 136 -6.16 6.80 14.51
N PHE A 137 -6.70 7.15 13.35
CA PHE A 137 -6.27 6.56 12.08
C PHE A 137 -5.06 7.29 11.51
N ALA A 138 -4.99 8.61 11.71
CA ALA A 138 -3.84 9.41 11.29
C ALA A 138 -2.54 8.96 11.98
N SER A 139 -2.56 8.71 13.29
CA SER A 139 -1.37 8.25 14.03
C SER A 139 -0.89 6.87 13.59
N GLN A 140 -1.80 5.94 13.33
CA GLN A 140 -1.47 4.62 12.77
C GLN A 140 -0.87 4.73 11.37
N PHE A 141 -1.40 5.62 10.53
CA PHE A 141 -0.84 5.86 9.20
C PHE A 141 0.58 6.44 9.27
N GLU A 142 0.82 7.40 10.16
CA GLU A 142 2.16 7.98 10.39
C GLU A 142 3.16 6.92 10.86
N GLU A 143 2.79 6.06 11.82
CA GLU A 143 3.63 4.92 12.26
C GLU A 143 3.98 3.98 11.08
N MET A 144 2.99 3.66 10.25
CA MET A 144 3.22 2.79 9.08
C MET A 144 4.17 3.44 8.06
N VAL A 145 4.06 4.76 7.82
CA VAL A 145 4.95 5.49 6.91
C VAL A 145 6.40 5.47 7.42
N ASP A 146 6.62 5.63 8.73
CA ASP A 146 7.97 5.58 9.30
C ASP A 146 8.60 4.19 9.21
N ARG A 147 7.80 3.14 9.45
CA ARG A 147 8.22 1.75 9.22
C ARG A 147 8.49 1.47 7.73
N GLU A 148 7.66 2.00 6.84
CA GLU A 148 7.82 1.90 5.38
C GLU A 148 9.15 2.50 4.93
N ARG A 149 9.47 3.71 5.41
CA ARG A 149 10.74 4.40 5.14
C ARG A 149 11.95 3.63 5.66
N SER A 150 11.85 3.08 6.86
CA SER A 150 12.92 2.27 7.45
C SER A 150 13.21 1.00 6.64
N ALA A 151 12.16 0.27 6.24
CA ALA A 151 12.30 -0.91 5.39
C ALA A 151 12.89 -0.56 4.00
N LYS A 152 12.43 0.54 3.39
CA LYS A 152 12.98 1.04 2.12
C LYS A 152 14.45 1.44 2.23
N ALA A 153 14.88 2.03 3.34
CA ALA A 153 16.28 2.36 3.56
C ALA A 153 17.18 1.11 3.58
N VAL A 154 16.71 0.02 4.21
CA VAL A 154 17.41 -1.28 4.18
C VAL A 154 17.50 -1.83 2.76
N ILE A 155 16.39 -1.83 2.02
CA ILE A 155 16.38 -2.30 0.62
C ILE A 155 17.34 -1.46 -0.24
N ARG A 156 17.31 -0.13 -0.10
CA ARG A 156 18.23 0.78 -0.80
C ARG A 156 19.69 0.43 -0.50
N ALA A 157 20.04 0.26 0.76
CA ALA A 157 21.40 -0.09 1.16
C ALA A 157 21.88 -1.39 0.52
N VAL A 158 21.00 -2.41 0.41
CA VAL A 158 21.31 -3.65 -0.31
C VAL A 158 21.51 -3.41 -1.80
N LEU A 159 20.64 -2.63 -2.44
CA LEU A 159 20.73 -2.33 -3.88
C LEU A 159 21.95 -1.44 -4.23
N ASP A 160 22.45 -0.67 -3.26
CA ASP A 160 23.64 0.19 -3.38
C ASP A 160 24.94 -0.53 -2.98
N ASP A 161 24.89 -1.76 -2.45
CA ASP A 161 26.08 -2.53 -2.11
C ASP A 161 26.98 -2.69 -3.35
N HIS A 162 28.28 -2.41 -3.18
CA HIS A 162 29.26 -2.40 -4.26
C HIS A 162 29.34 -3.74 -5.05
N ARG A 163 29.01 -4.88 -4.41
CA ARG A 163 28.98 -6.21 -5.04
C ARG A 163 27.78 -6.40 -5.97
N LEU A 164 26.71 -5.64 -5.74
CA LEU A 164 25.41 -5.75 -6.42
C LEU A 164 25.16 -4.59 -7.38
N ARG A 165 25.63 -3.38 -7.07
CA ARG A 165 25.26 -2.13 -7.73
C ARG A 165 25.34 -2.15 -9.26
N SER A 166 26.36 -2.81 -9.83
CA SER A 166 26.52 -2.96 -11.28
C SER A 166 25.66 -4.07 -11.90
N LYS A 167 25.16 -5.01 -11.08
CA LYS A 167 24.39 -6.20 -11.48
C LYS A 167 22.88 -5.99 -11.40
N VAL A 168 22.41 -5.05 -10.56
CA VAL A 168 20.98 -4.77 -10.36
C VAL A 168 20.53 -3.36 -10.79
N PRO A 169 21.06 -2.75 -11.87
CA PRO A 169 20.75 -1.36 -12.21
C PRO A 169 19.27 -1.15 -12.52
N PHE A 170 18.61 -2.13 -13.14
CA PHE A 170 17.18 -2.10 -13.42
C PHE A 170 16.34 -2.12 -12.15
N TYR A 171 16.59 -3.04 -11.22
CA TYR A 171 15.87 -3.12 -9.94
C TYR A 171 16.04 -1.84 -9.12
N ARG A 172 17.26 -1.30 -9.08
CA ARG A 172 17.56 -0.03 -8.44
C ARG A 172 16.78 1.13 -9.06
N PHE A 173 16.75 1.21 -10.40
CA PHE A 173 15.97 2.21 -11.11
C PHE A 173 14.47 2.12 -10.80
N VAL A 174 13.88 0.92 -10.87
CA VAL A 174 12.47 0.70 -10.56
C VAL A 174 12.16 1.07 -9.11
N PHE A 175 12.97 0.61 -8.16
CA PHE A 175 12.81 0.91 -6.73
C PHE A 175 12.80 2.41 -6.45
N GLU A 176 13.76 3.15 -7.00
CA GLU A 176 13.82 4.61 -6.83
C GLU A 176 12.61 5.32 -7.45
N ARG A 177 12.13 4.85 -8.61
CA ARG A 177 10.94 5.43 -9.26
C ARG A 177 9.66 5.17 -8.47
N VAL A 178 9.43 3.94 -8.03
CA VAL A 178 8.29 3.58 -7.17
C VAL A 178 8.32 4.39 -5.87
N ASN A 179 9.49 4.56 -5.26
CA ASN A 179 9.61 5.37 -4.05
C ASN A 179 9.28 6.84 -4.28
N ARG A 180 9.75 7.44 -5.38
CA ARG A 180 9.38 8.83 -5.73
C ARG A 180 7.88 8.99 -5.95
N MET A 181 7.25 8.05 -6.67
CA MET A 181 5.79 8.04 -6.84
C MET A 181 5.08 8.01 -5.49
N ARG A 182 5.53 7.12 -4.59
CA ARG A 182 4.94 6.98 -3.26
C ARG A 182 5.12 8.22 -2.40
N GLU A 183 6.29 8.87 -2.40
CA GLU A 183 6.50 10.12 -1.65
C GLU A 183 5.62 11.26 -2.19
N ARG A 184 5.39 11.35 -3.52
CA ARG A 184 4.43 12.32 -4.07
C ARG A 184 3.00 12.07 -3.60
N VAL A 185 2.59 10.80 -3.54
CA VAL A 185 1.27 10.42 -3.01
C VAL A 185 1.17 10.83 -1.54
N LEU A 186 2.16 10.48 -0.72
CA LEU A 186 2.20 10.87 0.71
C LEU A 186 2.14 12.39 0.89
N ALA A 187 2.93 13.15 0.12
CA ALA A 187 2.90 14.62 0.17
C ALA A 187 1.52 15.20 -0.19
N ARG A 188 0.82 14.60 -1.17
CA ARG A 188 -0.54 15.01 -1.52
C ARG A 188 -1.53 14.74 -0.39
N HIS A 189 -1.48 13.56 0.24
CA HIS A 189 -2.34 13.25 1.38
C HIS A 189 -2.08 14.19 2.55
N GLU A 190 -0.82 14.49 2.84
CA GLU A 190 -0.46 15.43 3.90
C GLU A 190 -0.96 16.85 3.62
N ALA A 191 -0.83 17.33 2.39
CA ALA A 191 -1.34 18.64 1.99
C ALA A 191 -2.87 18.75 2.17
N VAL A 192 -3.61 17.71 1.79
CA VAL A 192 -5.07 17.65 2.00
C VAL A 192 -5.40 17.67 3.49
N ARG A 193 -4.67 16.90 4.31
CA ARG A 193 -4.84 16.87 5.77
C ARG A 193 -4.60 18.24 6.41
N GLN A 194 -3.52 18.92 6.02
CA GLN A 194 -3.18 20.25 6.53
C GLN A 194 -4.23 21.29 6.14
N ALA A 195 -4.68 21.30 4.88
CA ALA A 195 -5.73 22.20 4.42
C ALA A 195 -7.04 22.03 5.21
N ARG A 196 -7.41 20.78 5.53
CA ARG A 196 -8.61 20.51 6.34
C ARG A 196 -8.46 20.93 7.80
N ARG A 197 -7.29 20.74 8.40
CA ARG A 197 -7.01 21.24 9.76
C ARG A 197 -7.12 22.76 9.84
N ALA A 198 -6.63 23.47 8.81
CA ALA A 198 -6.74 24.93 8.75
C ALA A 198 -8.21 25.39 8.65
N LEU A 199 -9.04 24.71 7.85
CA LEU A 199 -10.48 25.02 7.76
C LEU A 199 -11.20 24.78 9.09
N ALA A 200 -10.95 23.64 9.76
CA ALA A 200 -11.57 23.31 11.04
C ALA A 200 -11.15 24.22 12.21
N GLN A 201 -10.07 24.99 12.07
CA GLN A 201 -9.64 26.01 13.04
C GLN A 201 -10.18 27.41 12.71
N ALA A 202 -10.71 27.62 11.51
CA ALA A 202 -11.27 28.88 11.05
C ALA A 202 -12.79 29.00 11.28
N ASP A 203 -13.46 27.86 11.50
CA ASP A 203 -14.86 27.73 11.95
C ASP A 203 -14.97 27.71 13.48
#